data_AF-G7K901-F1
#
_entry.id   AF-G7K901-F1
#
_cell.length_a   1.000
_cell.length_b   1.000
_cell.length_c   1.000
_cell.angle_alpha   90.00
_cell.angle_beta   90.00
_cell.angle_gamma   90.00
#
_symmetry.space_group_name_H-M   'P 1'
#
loop_
_entity.id
_entity.type
_entity.pdbx_description
1 polymer ?
#
loop_
_entity_poly.entity_id
_entity_poly.type
_entity_poly.pdbx_seq_one_letter_code
_entity_poly.pdbx_strand_id
1 'polypeptide(L)' 'MAKIFNFVYVMILFLSLHIFLKEVDAQRTCKTDADCPKIPSLYPTIYKCLDGICRFSEAKLLIL' A
#
# COMPACT_ATOMS: atom_id res chain seq x y z
N MET A 1 21.04 9.28 30.26
CA MET A 1 19.81 10.05 29.98
C MET A 1 19.69 10.44 28.51
N ALA A 2 20.73 10.95 27.84
CA ALA A 2 20.73 11.22 26.38
C ALA A 2 20.37 10.01 25.48
N LYS A 3 20.72 8.79 25.92
CA LYS A 3 20.46 7.55 25.16
C LYS A 3 18.97 7.24 24.97
N ILE A 4 18.14 7.61 25.95
CA ILE A 4 16.68 7.41 25.91
C ILE A 4 16.04 8.42 24.95
N PHE A 5 16.50 9.68 24.98
CA PHE A 5 16.04 10.71 24.04
C PHE A 5 16.30 10.33 22.58
N ASN A 6 17.47 9.74 22.28
CA ASN A 6 17.75 9.25 20.92
C ASN A 6 16.82 8.12 20.51
N PHE A 7 16.48 7.21 21.41
CA PHE A 7 15.55 6.12 21.13
C PHE A 7 14.13 6.63 20.83
N VAL A 8 13.65 7.57 21.66
CA VAL A 8 12.33 8.20 21.47
C VAL A 8 12.28 8.98 20.15
N TYR A 9 13.34 9.70 19.82
CA TYR A 9 13.44 10.45 18.56
C TYR A 9 13.35 9.54 17.32
N VAL A 10 14.10 8.44 17.32
CA VAL A 10 14.05 7.44 16.24
C VAL A 10 12.65 6.83 16.13
N MET A 11 12.01 6.46 17.25
CA MET A 11 10.64 5.94 17.24
C MET A 11 9.63 6.92 16.63
N ILE A 12 9.70 8.21 17.01
CA ILE A 12 8.81 9.23 16.47
C ILE A 12 8.99 9.35 14.96
N LEU A 13 10.23 9.37 14.46
CA LEU A 13 10.50 9.41 13.02
C LEU A 13 9.91 8.21 12.27
N PHE A 14 10.09 7.00 12.81
CA PHE A 14 9.52 5.78 12.22
C PHE A 14 8.00 5.83 12.18
N LEU A 15 7.36 6.28 13.26
CA LEU A 15 5.90 6.38 13.33
C LEU A 15 5.37 7.44 12.36
N SER A 16 6.00 8.62 12.28
CA SER A 16 5.62 9.68 11.35
C SER A 16 5.73 9.24 9.90
N LEU A 17 6.82 8.58 9.52
CA LEU A 17 7.00 8.05 8.17
C LEU A 17 5.94 7.00 7.82
N HIS A 18 5.64 6.11 8.76
CA HIS A 18 4.64 5.06 8.56
C HIS A 18 3.20 5.61 8.46
N ILE A 19 2.85 6.64 9.23
CA ILE A 19 1.57 7.35 9.11
C ILE A 19 1.46 7.99 7.73
N PHE A 20 2.51 8.70 7.29
CA PHE A 20 2.56 9.31 5.96
C PHE A 20 2.40 8.28 4.83
N LEU A 21 3.08 7.14 4.91
CA LEU A 21 2.95 6.07 3.92
C LEU A 21 1.54 5.47 3.88
N LYS A 22 0.88 5.30 5.03
CA LYS A 22 -0.51 4.83 5.09
C LYS A 22 -1.50 5.83 4.49
N GLU A 23 -1.21 7.11 4.58
CA GLU A 23 -2.01 8.17 3.98
C GLU A 23 -1.82 8.24 2.45
N VAL A 24 -0.64 7.86 1.95
CA VAL A 24 -0.39 7.67 0.51
C VAL A 24 -1.05 6.39 -0.02
N ASP A 25 -1.17 5.35 0.81
CA ASP A 25 -2.00 4.16 0.59
C ASP A 25 -3.51 4.43 0.84
N ALA A 26 -3.94 5.70 0.84
CA ALA A 26 -5.35 6.06 0.85
C ALA A 26 -6.07 5.25 -0.22
N GLN A 27 -6.87 4.28 0.25
CA GLN A 27 -7.59 3.30 -0.55
C GLN A 27 -8.24 4.02 -1.74
N ARG A 28 -7.65 3.83 -2.92
CA ARG A 28 -8.19 4.38 -4.16
C ARG A 28 -9.58 3.79 -4.33
N THR A 29 -10.59 4.65 -4.21
CA THR A 29 -11.94 4.26 -4.55
C THR A 29 -12.03 3.96 -6.04
N CYS A 30 -12.80 2.94 -6.39
CA CYS A 30 -12.96 2.46 -7.74
C CYS A 30 -14.41 2.02 -7.97
N LYS A 31 -14.85 2.03 -9.22
CA LYS A 31 -16.13 1.41 -9.62
C LYS A 31 -15.90 0.14 -10.42
N THR A 32 -14.77 0.06 -11.11
CA THR A 32 -14.37 -1.04 -11.98
C THR A 32 -12.89 -1.32 -11.83
N ASP A 33 -12.44 -2.53 -12.20
CA ASP A 33 -11.02 -2.90 -12.20
C ASP A 33 -10.14 -1.98 -13.09
N ALA A 34 -10.74 -1.31 -14.08
CA ALA A 34 -10.05 -0.38 -14.96
C ALA A 34 -9.67 0.95 -14.27
N ASP A 35 -10.35 1.29 -13.17
CA ASP A 35 -10.06 2.49 -12.37
C ASP A 35 -8.81 2.31 -11.51
N CYS A 36 -8.38 1.06 -11.30
CA CYS A 36 -7.21 0.75 -10.50
C CYS A 36 -5.91 0.88 -11.31
N PRO A 37 -4.82 1.37 -10.70
CA PRO A 37 -3.56 1.55 -11.38
C PRO A 37 -3.02 0.20 -11.87
N LYS A 38 -2.80 0.11 -13.17
CA LYS A 38 -2.11 -1.03 -13.78
C LYS A 38 -0.62 -0.77 -13.67
N ILE A 39 0.04 -1.46 -12.75
CA ILE A 39 1.49 -1.36 -12.60
C ILE A 39 2.12 -2.56 -13.32
N PRO A 40 2.59 -2.42 -14.57
CA PRO A 40 3.09 -3.53 -15.37
C PRO A 40 4.33 -4.20 -14.76
N SER A 41 5.10 -3.49 -13.93
CA SER A 41 6.26 -4.04 -13.22
C SER A 41 5.91 -4.96 -12.05
N LEU A 42 4.64 -5.03 -11.63
CA LEU A 42 4.18 -5.87 -10.53
C LEU A 42 3.57 -7.20 -11.00
N TYR A 43 3.65 -7.55 -12.29
CA TYR A 43 3.16 -8.81 -12.83
C TYR A 43 3.66 -10.01 -12.00
N PRO A 44 2.79 -10.94 -11.55
CA PRO A 44 1.38 -11.14 -11.91
C PRO A 44 0.36 -10.43 -10.99
N THR A 45 0.79 -9.51 -10.14
CA THR A 45 -0.08 -8.80 -9.21
C THR A 45 -0.90 -7.75 -9.93
N ILE A 46 -2.23 -7.85 -9.86
CA ILE A 46 -3.15 -6.88 -10.47
C ILE A 46 -4.02 -6.30 -9.36
N TYR A 47 -4.21 -4.98 -9.37
CA TYR A 47 -5.20 -4.36 -8.51
C TYR A 47 -6.59 -4.62 -9.06
N LYS A 48 -7.47 -5.17 -8.22
CA LYS A 48 -8.89 -5.34 -8.53
C LYS A 48 -9.72 -4.40 -7.68
N CYS A 49 -10.84 -3.98 -8.23
CA CYS A 49 -11.84 -3.23 -7.50
C CYS A 49 -12.70 -4.19 -6.68
N LEU A 50 -12.44 -4.25 -5.37
CA LEU A 50 -13.20 -5.06 -4.43
C LEU A 50 -13.87 -4.13 -3.43
N ASP A 51 -15.19 -4.24 -3.27
CA ASP A 51 -15.96 -3.39 -2.33
C ASP A 51 -15.77 -1.88 -2.56
N GLY A 52 -15.59 -1.48 -3.83
CA GLY A 52 -15.40 -0.07 -4.20
C GLY A 52 -14.02 0.49 -3.91
N ILE A 53 -13.04 -0.36 -3.59
CA ILE A 53 -11.65 0.01 -3.33
C ILE A 53 -10.68 -0.88 -4.09
N CYS A 54 -9.59 -0.29 -4.58
CA CYS A 54 -8.53 -1.04 -5.24
C CYS A 54 -7.77 -1.88 -4.21
N ARG A 55 -7.86 -3.20 -4.34
CA ARG A 55 -7.12 -4.16 -3.52
C ARG A 55 -6.19 -4.98 -4.37
N PHE A 56 -5.06 -5.36 -3.77
CA PHE A 56 -4.13 -6.31 -4.39
C PHE A 56 -4.83 -7.66 -4.56
N SER A 57 -4.91 -8.14 -5.80
CA SER A 57 -5.28 -9.51 -6.12
C SER A 57 -4.09 -10.13 -6.85
N GLU A 58 -3.58 -11.25 -6.35
CA GLU A 58 -2.72 -12.10 -7.17
C GLU A 58 -3.56 -12.50 -8.40
N ALA A 59 -3.13 -12.13 -9.61
CA ALA A 59 -3.69 -12.77 -10.77
C ALA A 59 -3.16 -14.19 -10.69
N LYS A 60 -4.03 -15.10 -10.22
CA LYS A 60 -3.78 -16.53 -10.30
C LYS A 60 -3.42 -16.80 -11.76
N LEU A 61 -2.13 -17.04 -11.97
CA LEU A 61 -1.52 -17.36 -13.24
C LEU A 61 -2.30 -18.56 -13.79
N LEU A 62 -3.20 -18.30 -14.72
CA LEU A 62 -3.88 -19.33 -15.50
C LEU A 62 -2.81 -19.91 -16.44
N ILE A 63 -1.92 -20.73 -15.87
CA ILE A 63 -1.21 -21.76 -16.62
C ILE A 63 -2.23 -22.88 -16.76
N LEU A 64 -2.97 -22.85 -17.87
CA LEU A 64 -3.43 -24.07 -18.52
C LEU A 64 -2.53 -24.26 -19.75
#